data_AF-A0A7S2LVZ7-F1
#
_entry.id   AF-A0A7S2LVZ7-F1
#
_cell.length_a   1.000
_cell.length_b   1.000
_cell.length_c   1.000
_cell.angle_alpha   90.00
_cell.angle_beta   90.00
_cell.angle_gamma   90.00
#
_symmetry.space_group_name_H-M   'P 1'
#
loop_
_entity.id
_entity.type
_entity.pdbx_description
1 polymer ?
#
loop_
_entity_poly.entity_id
_entity_poly.type
_entity_poly.pdbx_seq_one_letter_code
_entity_poly.pdbx_strand_id
1 'polypeptide(L)'
;VRPRRGPGPPPPRAGMPGRCAECSGPATERAWDGNFYCDACWSRWERESSKKPQPDRLVPAGQNGAAVKPTGSPAPGKAQTQDARVTAASPKQLELDALEKAYFRAKKSQARINQVEMPPAERDEADKVLALFWGICDLKYDPRLPERDRVKVLELGDGQYSRFSHDGAHIKRCYDRVFSRDSCSALSRGLLVDNKKVTHDVFAKSGLEFLRPKQVAYPRLYTQGLAPRIREDFDVSQDDVVVLKLVNRTRGAGVVVCPVADLDVVLRRLLTPPVGPDFDDWLRRRASLDVLDQDFSSESLAEQELHWWSNECPIFVVEQACSSLPVPLGEGGGGETDGHSEHEAPGAECNGDAERGRAARDGDAEGAAGEVFDGTMRVAFALTAPATDQGLYRVQWLGGYWKHPARP
;
A
#
# COMPACT_ATOMS: atom_id res chain seq x y z
N VAL A 1 -42.67 -2.05 59.67
CA VAL A 1 -42.39 -1.29 58.43
C VAL A 1 -40.97 -1.62 57.99
N ARG A 2 -40.79 -2.43 56.94
CA ARG A 2 -39.46 -2.71 56.34
C ARG A 2 -39.28 -1.83 55.10
N PRO A 3 -38.09 -1.27 54.85
CA PRO A 3 -37.90 -0.36 53.73
C PRO A 3 -37.83 -1.15 52.41
N ARG A 4 -38.54 -0.65 51.39
CA ARG A 4 -38.46 -1.15 50.02
C ARG A 4 -37.05 -0.90 49.47
N ARG A 5 -36.37 -1.96 49.04
CA ARG A 5 -35.15 -1.85 48.24
C ARG A 5 -35.53 -1.25 46.89
N GLY A 6 -34.85 -0.16 46.51
CA GLY A 6 -34.98 0.44 45.19
C GLY A 6 -34.53 -0.51 44.08
N PRO A 7 -34.94 -0.26 42.82
CA PRO A 7 -34.54 -1.08 41.69
C PRO A 7 -33.01 -1.09 41.55
N GLY A 8 -32.43 -2.29 41.50
CA GLY A 8 -31.00 -2.46 41.22
C GLY A 8 -30.65 -1.97 39.82
N PRO A 9 -29.37 -1.67 39.57
CA PRO A 9 -28.91 -1.22 38.26
C PRO A 9 -29.22 -2.27 37.19
N PRO A 10 -29.57 -1.84 35.96
CA PRO A 10 -29.87 -2.75 34.87
C PRO A 10 -28.64 -3.61 34.52
N PRO A 11 -28.83 -4.85 34.06
CA PRO A 11 -27.74 -5.70 33.60
C PRO A 11 -27.01 -5.05 32.41
N PRO A 12 -25.68 -5.22 32.30
CA PRO A 12 -24.93 -4.66 31.18
C PRO A 12 -25.39 -5.28 29.85
N ARG A 13 -25.50 -4.43 28.82
CA ARG A 13 -25.87 -4.85 27.46
C ARG A 13 -24.75 -5.72 26.85
N ALA A 14 -25.14 -6.83 26.23
CA ALA A 14 -24.23 -7.66 25.44
C ALA A 14 -23.66 -6.82 24.27
N GLY A 15 -22.33 -6.76 24.16
CA GLY A 15 -21.62 -6.09 23.07
C GLY A 15 -20.90 -4.78 23.41
N MET A 16 -20.83 -4.35 24.67
CA MET A 16 -19.93 -3.25 25.04
C MET A 16 -18.47 -3.72 25.15
N PRO A 17 -17.49 -2.95 24.67
CA PRO A 17 -16.09 -3.27 24.88
C PRO A 17 -15.78 -3.30 26.38
N GLY A 18 -14.91 -4.21 26.80
CA GLY A 18 -14.52 -4.39 28.21
C GLY A 18 -13.93 -3.11 28.82
N ARG A 19 -13.67 -3.12 30.14
CA ARG A 19 -12.85 -2.07 30.76
C ARG A 19 -11.39 -2.32 30.42
N CYS A 20 -10.63 -1.23 30.23
CA CYS A 20 -9.19 -1.27 30.04
C CYS A 20 -8.53 -1.96 31.24
N ALA A 21 -7.71 -2.97 30.99
CA ALA A 21 -7.08 -3.78 32.03
C ALA A 21 -6.09 -2.97 32.89
N GLU A 22 -5.54 -1.88 32.38
CA GLU A 22 -4.61 -1.03 33.14
C GLU A 22 -5.31 0.11 33.90
N CYS A 23 -6.16 0.88 33.20
CA CYS A 23 -6.72 2.11 33.77
C CYS A 23 -8.20 2.01 34.15
N SER A 24 -8.84 0.86 33.89
CA SER A 24 -10.28 0.63 34.10
C SER A 24 -11.23 1.56 33.31
N GLY A 25 -10.70 2.38 32.41
CA GLY A 25 -11.46 3.21 31.47
C GLY A 25 -12.15 2.40 30.38
N PRO A 26 -12.92 3.03 29.49
CA PRO A 26 -13.52 2.35 28.33
C PRO A 26 -12.41 1.79 27.43
N ALA A 27 -12.42 0.49 27.15
CA ALA A 27 -11.49 -0.09 26.19
C ALA A 27 -12.01 0.02 24.76
N THR A 28 -11.09 -0.06 23.81
CA THR A 28 -11.36 0.03 22.38
C THR A 28 -10.92 -1.24 21.66
N GLU A 29 -9.87 -1.91 22.15
CA GLU A 29 -9.26 -3.06 21.48
C GLU A 29 -8.98 -4.23 22.45
N ARG A 30 -8.92 -5.46 21.91
CA ARG A 30 -8.60 -6.69 22.65
C ARG A 30 -7.23 -7.21 22.22
N ALA A 31 -6.34 -7.41 23.17
CA ALA A 31 -4.99 -7.95 22.99
C ALA A 31 -4.98 -9.48 22.89
N TRP A 32 -3.85 -10.05 22.46
CA TRP A 32 -3.66 -11.51 22.35
C TRP A 32 -3.60 -12.21 23.71
N ASP A 33 -3.29 -11.50 24.78
CA ASP A 33 -3.35 -12.00 26.16
C ASP A 33 -4.81 -12.12 26.68
N GLY A 34 -5.79 -11.74 25.85
CA GLY A 34 -7.21 -11.82 26.14
C GLY A 34 -7.80 -10.60 26.84
N ASN A 35 -6.95 -9.65 27.27
CA ASN A 35 -7.36 -8.42 27.95
C ASN A 35 -7.79 -7.33 26.97
N PHE A 36 -8.56 -6.35 27.46
CA PHE A 36 -8.97 -5.18 26.69
C PHE A 36 -8.18 -3.94 27.13
N TYR A 37 -7.84 -3.05 26.21
CA TYR A 37 -7.09 -1.82 26.49
C TYR A 37 -7.74 -0.61 25.81
N CYS A 38 -7.61 0.57 26.42
CA CYS A 38 -7.90 1.84 25.74
C CYS A 38 -6.70 2.28 24.88
N ASP A 39 -6.90 3.20 23.94
CA ASP A 39 -5.87 3.62 22.96
C ASP A 39 -4.53 4.03 23.61
N ALA A 40 -4.60 4.75 24.74
CA ALA A 40 -3.42 5.20 25.48
C ALA A 40 -2.63 4.03 26.10
N CYS A 41 -3.33 3.07 26.71
CA CYS A 41 -2.72 1.88 27.30
C CYS A 41 -2.29 0.85 26.25
N TRP A 42 -3.01 0.76 25.13
CA TRP A 42 -2.67 -0.11 24.00
C TRP A 42 -1.28 0.20 23.45
N SER A 43 -1.00 1.48 23.20
CA SER A 43 0.31 1.94 22.71
C SER A 43 1.46 1.59 23.66
N ARG A 44 1.21 1.58 24.98
CA ARG A 44 2.22 1.16 25.97
C ARG A 44 2.39 -0.35 25.96
N TRP A 45 1.29 -1.09 26.00
CA TRP A 45 1.29 -2.55 25.97
C TRP A 45 1.98 -3.09 24.71
N GLU A 46 1.75 -2.51 23.52
CA GLU A 46 2.37 -2.95 22.26
C GLU A 46 3.91 -2.78 22.27
N ARG A 47 4.41 -1.67 22.85
CA ARG A 47 5.85 -1.42 23.02
C ARG A 47 6.53 -2.34 24.03
N GLU A 48 5.80 -2.79 25.04
CA GLU A 48 6.32 -3.70 26.05
C GLU A 48 6.21 -5.18 25.62
N SER A 49 5.17 -5.50 24.86
CA SER A 49 4.91 -6.85 24.34
C SER A 49 5.83 -7.21 23.18
N SER A 50 6.18 -6.25 22.32
CA SER A 50 7.17 -6.44 21.24
C SER A 50 8.57 -6.78 21.74
N LYS A 51 8.86 -6.56 23.02
CA LYS A 51 10.13 -6.93 23.67
C LYS A 51 10.11 -8.31 24.31
N LYS A 52 8.93 -8.94 24.41
CA LYS A 52 8.79 -10.27 25.00
C LYS A 52 8.65 -11.28 23.87
N PRO A 53 9.40 -12.40 23.88
CA PRO A 53 9.12 -13.49 22.95
C PRO A 53 7.67 -13.94 23.15
N GLN A 54 6.90 -14.03 22.07
CA GLN A 54 5.54 -14.54 22.16
C GLN A 54 5.59 -15.96 22.75
N PRO A 55 4.75 -16.28 23.75
CA PRO A 55 4.69 -17.64 24.26
C PRO A 55 4.21 -18.54 23.13
N ASP A 56 5.01 -19.53 22.79
CA ASP A 56 4.62 -20.59 21.86
C ASP A 56 3.25 -21.12 22.26
N ARG A 57 2.34 -21.12 21.28
CA ARG A 57 1.02 -21.73 21.43
C ARG A 57 1.24 -23.17 21.89
N LEU A 58 0.81 -23.47 23.11
CA LEU A 58 0.94 -24.76 23.80
C LEU A 58 0.75 -25.94 22.83
N VAL A 59 1.86 -26.57 22.43
CA VAL A 59 1.89 -27.92 21.88
C VAL A 59 2.03 -28.89 23.07
N PRO A 60 1.27 -29.99 23.13
CA PRO A 60 1.43 -30.97 24.20
C PRO A 60 2.82 -31.61 24.16
N ALA A 61 3.46 -31.67 25.32
CA ALA A 61 4.81 -32.17 25.50
C ALA A 61 4.98 -33.64 25.03
N GLY A 62 5.91 -33.84 24.10
CA GLY A 62 6.51 -35.12 23.73
C GLY A 62 8.03 -35.04 23.87
N GLN A 63 8.63 -36.12 24.39
CA GLN A 63 9.89 -36.16 25.11
C GLN A 63 11.17 -36.19 24.25
N ASN A 64 12.23 -35.59 24.82
CA ASN A 64 13.65 -35.97 24.85
C ASN A 64 14.48 -36.17 23.54
N GLY A 65 15.60 -35.43 23.45
CA GLY A 65 16.73 -35.74 22.57
C GLY A 65 17.96 -34.87 22.86
N ALA A 66 19.08 -35.50 23.20
CA ALA A 66 20.28 -34.96 23.83
C ALA A 66 21.12 -33.93 23.03
N ALA A 67 21.81 -33.08 23.80
CA ALA A 67 22.80 -32.10 23.35
C ALA A 67 24.20 -32.70 23.16
N VAL A 68 24.95 -32.18 22.18
CA VAL A 68 26.39 -32.36 22.03
C VAL A 68 27.06 -30.99 21.94
N LYS A 69 27.94 -30.69 22.90
CA LYS A 69 28.87 -29.54 22.86
C LYS A 69 30.13 -29.92 22.08
N PRO A 70 30.82 -28.94 21.48
CA PRO A 70 32.27 -28.95 21.59
C PRO A 70 32.83 -27.62 22.12
N THR A 71 33.75 -27.79 23.04
CA THR A 71 34.67 -26.85 23.66
C THR A 71 35.85 -26.52 22.73
N GLY A 72 36.31 -25.27 22.71
CA GLY A 72 37.58 -24.87 22.09
C GLY A 72 38.09 -23.55 22.68
N SER A 73 39.22 -23.63 23.39
CA SER A 73 39.86 -22.61 24.25
C SER A 73 40.54 -21.44 23.51
N PRO A 74 40.94 -20.36 24.24
CA PRO A 74 41.47 -19.13 23.66
C PRO A 74 43.01 -19.10 23.61
N ALA A 75 43.57 -18.22 22.78
CA ALA A 75 45.00 -17.88 22.79
C ALA A 75 45.22 -16.35 22.71
N PRO A 76 46.37 -15.85 23.20
CA PRO A 76 46.48 -14.51 23.78
C PRO A 76 47.07 -13.46 22.83
N GLY A 77 46.85 -12.20 23.20
CA GLY A 77 47.07 -11.03 22.36
C GLY A 77 48.52 -10.60 22.13
N LYS A 78 48.63 -9.55 21.31
CA LYS A 78 49.80 -8.69 21.20
C LYS A 78 49.34 -7.25 21.00
N ALA A 79 49.89 -6.38 21.85
CA ALA A 79 49.82 -4.93 21.73
C ALA A 79 50.50 -4.47 20.44
N GLN A 80 49.90 -3.50 19.74
CA GLN A 80 50.57 -2.71 18.73
C GLN A 80 50.28 -1.22 18.92
N THR A 81 51.38 -0.50 18.94
CA THR A 81 51.58 0.95 18.95
C THR A 81 50.81 1.67 17.85
N GLN A 82 50.09 2.72 18.23
CA GLN A 82 49.40 3.64 17.34
C GLN A 82 50.37 4.68 16.78
N ASP A 83 50.79 4.51 15.52
CA ASP A 83 51.33 5.60 14.72
C ASP A 83 50.17 6.24 13.95
N ALA A 84 49.87 7.49 14.28
CA ALA A 84 48.85 8.31 13.63
C ALA A 84 49.31 8.73 12.24
N ARG A 85 49.18 7.81 11.27
CA ARG A 85 49.15 8.17 9.85
C ARG A 85 47.77 8.73 9.54
N VAL A 86 47.72 10.02 9.22
CA VAL A 86 46.59 10.62 8.50
C VAL A 86 46.60 10.01 7.11
N THR A 87 45.95 8.85 6.96
CA THR A 87 45.74 8.22 5.67
C THR A 87 44.74 9.08 4.91
N ALA A 88 45.20 9.67 3.81
CA ALA A 88 44.31 10.28 2.83
C ALA A 88 43.18 9.28 2.53
N ALA A 89 41.94 9.78 2.58
CA ALA A 89 40.76 8.97 2.34
C ALA A 89 40.95 8.21 1.01
N SER A 90 40.76 6.88 1.05
CA SER A 90 40.89 6.07 -0.15
C SER A 90 39.92 6.59 -1.22
N PRO A 91 40.21 6.41 -2.51
CA PRO A 91 39.28 6.78 -3.59
C PRO A 91 37.85 6.25 -3.36
N LYS A 92 37.75 5.04 -2.78
CA LYS A 92 36.49 4.39 -2.41
C LYS A 92 35.75 5.09 -1.25
N GLN A 93 36.49 5.68 -0.30
CA GLN A 93 35.93 6.46 0.80
C GLN A 93 35.43 7.83 0.31
N LEU A 94 36.16 8.47 -0.61
CA LEU A 94 35.74 9.71 -1.25
C LEU A 94 34.48 9.51 -2.11
N GLU A 95 34.39 8.36 -2.78
CA GLU A 95 33.20 7.93 -3.53
C GLU A 95 32.00 7.72 -2.60
N LEU A 96 32.18 7.03 -1.46
CA LEU A 96 31.14 6.86 -0.45
C LEU A 96 30.66 8.19 0.16
N ASP A 97 31.57 9.09 0.51
CA ASP A 97 31.22 10.42 1.05
C ASP A 97 30.50 11.28 0.01
N ALA A 98 30.84 11.13 -1.28
CA ALA A 98 30.16 11.81 -2.39
C ALA A 98 28.74 11.25 -2.59
N LEU A 99 28.58 9.93 -2.52
CA LEU A 99 27.28 9.25 -2.58
C LEU A 99 26.37 9.65 -1.40
N GLU A 100 26.91 9.73 -0.19
CA GLU A 100 26.17 10.16 1.00
C GLU A 100 25.69 11.62 0.85
N LYS A 101 26.56 12.54 0.41
CA LYS A 101 26.17 13.93 0.14
C LYS A 101 25.14 14.04 -0.98
N ALA A 102 25.24 13.23 -2.03
CA ALA A 102 24.28 13.18 -3.13
C ALA A 102 22.90 12.69 -2.64
N TYR A 103 22.87 11.64 -1.81
CA TYR A 103 21.67 11.13 -1.16
C TYR A 103 20.94 12.22 -0.36
N PHE A 104 21.66 12.97 0.49
CA PHE A 104 21.05 14.04 1.27
C PHE A 104 20.54 15.21 0.41
N ARG A 105 21.15 15.48 -0.75
CA ARG A 105 20.66 16.48 -1.72
C ARG A 105 19.39 16.01 -2.44
N ALA A 106 19.35 14.77 -2.91
CA ALA A 106 18.17 14.17 -3.57
C ALA A 106 16.97 14.07 -2.61
N LYS A 107 17.22 13.73 -1.35
CA LYS A 107 16.20 13.76 -0.29
C LYS A 107 15.63 15.16 -0.07
N LYS A 108 16.46 16.20 -0.22
CA LYS A 108 16.05 17.61 -0.12
C LYS A 108 15.27 18.10 -1.35
N SER A 109 15.50 17.56 -2.55
CA SER A 109 14.72 17.87 -3.76
C SER A 109 13.39 17.11 -3.83
N GLN A 110 13.34 15.85 -3.39
CA GLN A 110 12.08 15.11 -3.25
C GLN A 110 11.19 15.72 -2.15
N ALA A 111 11.80 16.30 -1.11
CA ALA A 111 11.09 17.13 -0.15
C ALA A 111 10.47 18.40 -0.78
N ARG A 112 10.96 18.91 -1.93
CA ARG A 112 10.36 20.07 -2.62
C ARG A 112 9.12 19.72 -3.44
N ILE A 113 9.06 18.55 -4.09
CA ILE A 113 7.85 18.08 -4.80
C ILE A 113 6.71 17.76 -3.81
N ASN A 114 7.06 17.32 -2.60
CA ASN A 114 6.11 17.09 -1.50
C ASN A 114 5.83 18.34 -0.64
N GLN A 115 6.45 19.49 -0.95
CA GLN A 115 6.14 20.77 -0.31
C GLN A 115 5.05 21.48 -1.10
N VAL A 116 3.82 20.96 -1.02
CA VAL A 116 2.69 21.89 -0.89
C VAL A 116 3.05 22.77 0.30
N GLU A 117 3.19 24.08 0.08
CA GLU A 117 3.51 25.03 1.16
C GLU A 117 2.61 24.71 2.35
N MET A 118 3.24 24.15 3.39
CA MET A 118 2.53 23.77 4.59
C MET A 118 1.90 25.06 5.13
N PRO A 119 0.57 25.15 5.30
CA PRO A 119 -0.02 26.31 5.93
C PRO A 119 0.67 26.57 7.29
N PRO A 120 0.70 27.85 7.75
CA PRO A 120 1.42 28.27 8.95
C PRO A 120 0.97 27.53 10.21
N ALA A 121 1.68 27.76 11.31
CA ALA A 121 1.62 27.10 12.62
C ALA A 121 0.26 26.53 13.08
N GLU A 122 0.30 25.53 13.96
CA GLU A 122 -0.86 24.85 14.56
C GLU A 122 -2.07 25.78 14.70
N ARG A 123 -3.14 25.46 13.96
CA ARG A 123 -4.40 26.16 14.06
C ARG A 123 -5.08 25.73 15.35
N ASP A 124 -5.72 26.67 16.04
CA ASP A 124 -6.64 26.31 17.12
C ASP A 124 -7.72 25.35 16.58
N GLU A 125 -8.19 24.42 17.41
CA GLU A 125 -9.24 23.46 17.00
C GLU A 125 -10.50 24.16 16.47
N ALA A 126 -10.79 25.38 16.95
CA ALA A 126 -11.88 26.21 16.47
C ALA A 126 -11.70 26.71 15.02
N ASP A 127 -10.46 26.76 14.53
CA ASP A 127 -10.09 27.24 13.19
C ASP A 127 -9.90 26.10 12.17
N LYS A 128 -10.07 24.84 12.60
CA LYS A 128 -9.98 23.69 11.71
C LYS A 128 -11.21 23.59 10.82
N VAL A 129 -10.98 23.18 9.57
CA VAL A 129 -12.04 23.01 8.58
C VAL A 129 -12.73 21.67 8.81
N LEU A 130 -14.06 21.66 8.89
CA LEU A 130 -14.81 20.42 8.98
C LEU A 130 -14.68 19.61 7.69
N ALA A 131 -14.01 18.46 7.78
CA ALA A 131 -13.98 17.47 6.71
C ALA A 131 -15.14 16.50 6.88
N LEU A 132 -16.00 16.42 5.86
CA LEU A 132 -17.11 15.47 5.82
C LEU A 132 -16.66 14.07 5.41
N PHE A 133 -15.56 14.01 4.66
CA PHE A 133 -14.91 12.77 4.24
C PHE A 133 -13.45 13.08 3.91
N TRP A 134 -12.57 12.10 4.11
CA TRP A 134 -11.25 12.15 3.53
C TRP A 134 -10.90 10.77 2.99
N GLY A 135 -10.47 10.76 1.74
CA GLY A 135 -10.26 9.53 0.98
C GLY A 135 -8.86 9.47 0.43
N ILE A 136 -8.52 8.28 -0.01
CA ILE A 136 -7.35 8.03 -0.85
C ILE A 136 -7.79 7.38 -2.15
N CYS A 137 -7.01 7.58 -3.20
CA CYS A 137 -7.12 6.84 -4.44
C CYS A 137 -5.76 6.30 -4.86
N ASP A 138 -5.75 5.06 -5.33
CA ASP A 138 -4.59 4.45 -5.97
C ASP A 138 -4.74 4.63 -7.48
N LEU A 139 -3.76 5.27 -8.11
CA LEU A 139 -3.80 5.73 -9.50
C LEU A 139 -2.68 5.10 -10.34
N LYS A 140 -3.00 4.80 -11.60
CA LYS A 140 -2.04 4.57 -12.67
C LYS A 140 -1.99 5.79 -13.58
N TYR A 141 -0.79 6.14 -14.04
CA TYR A 141 -0.56 7.26 -14.94
C TYR A 141 0.29 6.87 -16.15
N ASP A 142 -0.29 6.94 -17.35
CA ASP A 142 0.41 6.67 -18.60
C ASP A 142 0.34 7.90 -19.55
N PRO A 143 1.44 8.68 -19.69
CA PRO A 143 1.45 9.87 -20.53
C PRO A 143 1.38 9.56 -22.03
N ARG A 144 1.62 8.31 -22.43
CA ARG A 144 1.59 7.85 -23.84
C ARG A 144 0.16 7.78 -24.38
N LEU A 145 -0.83 7.71 -23.48
CA LEU A 145 -2.24 7.68 -23.83
C LEU A 145 -2.80 9.09 -24.08
N PRO A 146 -3.94 9.21 -24.79
CA PRO A 146 -4.69 10.46 -24.92
C PRO A 146 -4.98 11.06 -23.54
N GLU A 147 -5.04 12.39 -23.44
CA GLU A 147 -5.15 13.12 -22.16
C GLU A 147 -6.22 12.56 -21.21
N ARG A 148 -7.40 12.25 -21.77
CA ARG A 148 -8.54 11.70 -21.02
C ARG A 148 -8.29 10.30 -20.45
N ASP A 149 -7.37 9.54 -21.03
CA ASP A 149 -7.06 8.15 -20.67
C ASP A 149 -5.75 8.00 -19.88
N ARG A 150 -5.02 9.09 -19.66
CA ARG A 150 -3.74 9.06 -18.95
C ARG A 150 -3.86 8.62 -17.50
N VAL A 151 -5.02 8.81 -16.87
CA VAL A 151 -5.23 8.50 -15.45
C VAL A 151 -6.26 7.40 -15.31
N LYS A 152 -5.93 6.36 -14.55
CA LYS A 152 -6.88 5.31 -14.13
C LYS A 152 -6.85 5.16 -12.61
N VAL A 153 -8.01 5.26 -11.99
CA VAL A 153 -8.28 5.01 -10.57
C VAL A 153 -8.48 3.50 -10.39
N LEU A 154 -7.56 2.87 -9.67
CA LEU A 154 -7.58 1.43 -9.41
C LEU A 154 -8.43 1.06 -8.19
N GLU A 155 -8.36 1.87 -7.15
CA GLU A 155 -9.01 1.62 -5.86
C GLU A 155 -9.29 2.95 -5.16
N LEU A 156 -10.41 3.02 -4.44
CA LEU A 156 -10.67 4.06 -3.46
C LEU A 156 -10.45 3.48 -2.07
N GLY A 157 -9.84 4.26 -1.20
CA GLY A 157 -9.67 3.95 0.21
C GLY A 157 -10.27 5.03 1.08
N ASP A 158 -10.62 4.66 2.30
CA ASP A 158 -10.89 5.62 3.37
C ASP A 158 -9.54 6.00 4.01
N GLY A 159 -9.23 7.29 4.10
CA GLY A 159 -8.02 7.75 4.77
C GLY A 159 -7.94 7.29 6.23
N GLN A 160 -9.07 7.02 6.88
CA GLN A 160 -9.14 6.63 8.30
C GLN A 160 -8.37 5.34 8.62
N TYR A 161 -8.56 4.30 7.81
CA TYR A 161 -7.96 2.98 7.99
C TYR A 161 -6.75 2.75 7.08
N SER A 162 -6.47 3.71 6.20
CA SER A 162 -5.35 3.65 5.30
C SER A 162 -4.04 3.78 6.06
N ARG A 163 -3.22 2.73 6.00
CA ARG A 163 -1.82 2.79 6.43
C ARG A 163 -1.04 3.51 5.33
N PHE A 164 -0.48 4.66 5.68
CA PHE A 164 0.46 5.37 4.82
C PHE A 164 1.85 4.78 5.06
N SER A 165 2.61 4.56 3.99
CA SER A 165 4.04 4.29 4.13
C SER A 165 4.75 5.52 4.73
N HIS A 166 6.03 5.38 5.07
CA HIS A 166 6.83 6.51 5.55
C HIS A 166 6.71 7.74 4.63
N ASP A 167 6.71 7.52 3.31
CA ASP A 167 6.57 8.57 2.30
C ASP A 167 5.22 9.27 2.36
N GLY A 168 4.15 8.55 2.71
CA GLY A 168 2.80 9.10 2.87
C GLY A 168 2.50 9.69 4.25
N ALA A 169 3.40 9.56 5.24
CA ALA A 169 3.14 9.97 6.62
C ALA A 169 2.87 11.49 6.78
N HIS A 170 3.37 12.30 5.84
CA HIS A 170 3.10 13.74 5.82
C HIS A 170 1.63 14.06 5.49
N ILE A 171 0.95 13.22 4.69
CA ILE A 171 -0.46 13.42 4.29
C ILE A 171 -1.36 13.37 5.51
N LYS A 172 -1.20 12.33 6.34
CA LYS A 172 -1.99 12.18 7.57
C LYS A 172 -1.77 13.34 8.53
N ARG A 173 -0.51 13.76 8.71
CA ARG A 173 -0.17 14.95 9.53
C ARG A 173 -0.79 16.24 8.96
N CYS A 174 -0.80 16.39 7.64
CA CYS A 174 -1.45 17.53 6.98
C CYS A 174 -2.94 17.54 7.28
N TYR A 175 -3.59 16.38 7.16
CA TYR A 175 -5.01 16.23 7.47
C TYR A 175 -5.32 16.58 8.94
N ASP A 176 -4.65 15.93 9.89
CA ASP A 176 -4.91 16.10 11.33
C ASP A 176 -4.70 17.55 11.81
N ARG A 177 -3.83 18.30 11.11
CA ARG A 177 -3.56 19.71 11.41
C ARG A 177 -4.61 20.67 10.84
N VAL A 178 -5.11 20.41 9.63
CA VAL A 178 -5.98 21.36 8.90
C VAL A 178 -7.46 21.09 9.16
N PHE A 179 -7.82 19.83 9.41
CA PHE A 179 -9.21 19.40 9.47
C PHE A 179 -9.57 18.84 10.84
N SER A 180 -10.79 19.12 11.26
CA SER A 180 -11.41 18.49 12.43
C SER A 180 -12.29 17.32 11.97
N ARG A 181 -12.32 16.26 12.77
CA ARG A 181 -13.25 15.15 12.59
C ARG A 181 -14.40 15.36 13.56
N ASP A 182 -15.56 15.73 13.03
CA ASP A 182 -16.79 15.50 13.77
C ASP A 182 -17.24 14.06 13.52
N SER A 183 -17.10 13.23 14.55
CA SER A 183 -17.48 11.82 14.55
C SER A 183 -18.95 11.60 14.16
N CYS A 184 -19.81 12.61 14.39
CA CYS A 184 -21.25 12.53 14.12
C CYS A 184 -21.62 12.89 12.68
N SER A 185 -20.75 13.57 11.91
CA SER A 185 -21.04 14.04 10.55
C SER A 185 -20.17 13.42 9.46
N ALA A 186 -19.18 12.60 9.82
CA ALA A 186 -18.35 11.92 8.83
C ALA A 186 -19.21 10.95 8.00
N LEU A 187 -19.25 11.15 6.69
CA LEU A 187 -19.94 10.23 5.79
C LEU A 187 -19.26 8.87 5.88
N SER A 188 -19.92 7.89 6.51
CA SER A 188 -19.47 6.51 6.47
C SER A 188 -19.62 5.99 5.05
N ARG A 189 -18.51 5.92 4.32
CA ARG A 189 -18.44 5.43 2.94
C ARG A 189 -17.77 4.06 2.86
N GLY A 190 -17.75 3.29 3.95
CA GLY A 190 -17.17 1.95 4.00
C GLY A 190 -17.67 1.08 2.85
N LEU A 191 -18.98 1.07 2.57
CA LEU A 191 -19.54 0.32 1.44
C LEU A 191 -18.95 0.69 0.06
N LEU A 192 -18.64 1.98 -0.15
CA LEU A 192 -18.08 2.46 -1.43
C LEU A 192 -16.61 2.08 -1.58
N VAL A 193 -15.89 2.03 -0.46
CA VAL A 193 -14.45 1.75 -0.40
C VAL A 193 -14.17 0.25 -0.37
N ASP A 194 -14.96 -0.50 0.38
CA ASP A 194 -14.73 -1.91 0.65
C ASP A 194 -15.25 -2.82 -0.47
N ASN A 195 -16.05 -2.28 -1.40
CA ASN A 195 -16.65 -3.03 -2.50
C ASN A 195 -16.26 -2.43 -3.87
N LYS A 196 -15.32 -3.08 -4.55
CA LYS A 196 -14.78 -2.63 -5.85
C LYS A 196 -15.84 -2.46 -6.92
N LYS A 197 -16.89 -3.30 -6.91
CA LYS A 197 -17.99 -3.22 -7.88
C LYS A 197 -18.85 -1.98 -7.61
N VAL A 198 -19.16 -1.71 -6.35
CA VAL A 198 -19.93 -0.50 -5.97
C VAL A 198 -19.16 0.76 -6.35
N THR A 199 -17.84 0.79 -6.12
CA THR A 199 -16.98 1.88 -6.61
C THR A 199 -17.16 2.07 -8.11
N HIS A 200 -17.02 1.00 -8.88
CA HIS A 200 -17.09 1.00 -10.34
C HIS A 200 -18.45 1.47 -10.88
N ASP A 201 -19.53 0.96 -10.29
CA ASP A 201 -20.91 1.34 -10.62
C ASP A 201 -21.15 2.84 -10.36
N VAL A 202 -20.55 3.41 -9.30
CA VAL A 202 -20.67 4.84 -9.00
C VAL A 202 -19.93 5.69 -10.03
N PHE A 203 -18.69 5.32 -10.41
CA PHE A 203 -17.98 6.00 -11.50
C PHE A 203 -18.82 6.01 -12.78
N ALA A 204 -19.43 4.89 -13.13
CA ALA A 204 -20.30 4.81 -14.30
C ALA A 204 -21.55 5.68 -14.19
N LYS A 205 -22.28 5.58 -13.09
CA LYS A 205 -23.47 6.42 -12.85
C LYS A 205 -23.16 7.92 -12.84
N SER A 206 -21.92 8.30 -12.56
CA SER A 206 -21.44 9.68 -12.58
C SER A 206 -20.85 10.14 -13.93
N GLY A 207 -20.86 9.29 -14.97
CA GLY A 207 -20.25 9.63 -16.28
C GLY A 207 -18.73 9.71 -16.25
N LEU A 208 -18.11 9.05 -15.26
CA LEU A 208 -16.67 9.01 -15.03
C LEU A 208 -16.09 7.63 -15.39
N GLU A 209 -16.72 6.87 -16.29
CA GLU A 209 -16.23 5.53 -16.69
C GLU A 209 -14.81 5.56 -17.24
N PHE A 210 -14.41 6.67 -17.86
CA PHE A 210 -13.08 6.84 -18.44
C PHE A 210 -11.97 6.87 -17.37
N LEU A 211 -12.28 7.17 -16.11
CA LEU A 211 -11.31 7.19 -15.02
C LEU A 211 -11.04 5.81 -14.42
N ARG A 212 -11.75 4.76 -14.83
CA ARG A 212 -11.59 3.42 -14.25
C ARG A 212 -11.11 2.42 -15.31
N PRO A 213 -10.39 1.36 -14.92
CA PRO A 213 -10.18 0.22 -15.78
C PRO A 213 -11.53 -0.34 -16.27
N LYS A 214 -11.56 -0.90 -17.49
CA LYS A 214 -12.68 -1.76 -17.91
C LYS A 214 -12.78 -2.91 -16.89
N GLN A 215 -13.99 -3.23 -16.44
CA GLN A 215 -14.25 -4.27 -15.46
C GLN A 215 -15.53 -5.02 -15.83
N VAL A 216 -15.53 -6.32 -15.57
CA VAL A 216 -16.72 -7.17 -15.66
C VAL A 216 -16.77 -8.08 -14.43
N ALA A 217 -17.96 -8.28 -13.88
CA ALA A 217 -18.18 -9.17 -12.75
C ALA A 217 -18.62 -10.57 -13.23
N TYR A 218 -18.02 -11.61 -12.68
CA TYR A 218 -18.33 -13.01 -13.01
C TYR A 218 -18.72 -13.78 -11.75
N PRO A 219 -19.59 -14.80 -11.87
CA PRO A 219 -19.82 -15.76 -10.80
C PRO A 219 -18.52 -16.46 -10.43
N ARG A 220 -18.29 -16.68 -9.15
CA ARG A 220 -17.12 -17.39 -8.62
C ARG A 220 -17.30 -18.91 -8.73
N LEU A 221 -17.51 -19.36 -9.96
CA LEU A 221 -17.71 -20.75 -10.35
C LEU A 221 -16.89 -21.01 -11.61
N TYR A 222 -16.00 -22.00 -11.57
CA TYR A 222 -15.24 -22.39 -12.74
C TYR A 222 -16.14 -23.07 -13.78
N THR A 223 -15.96 -22.69 -15.04
CA THR A 223 -16.48 -23.41 -16.20
C THR A 223 -15.42 -23.38 -17.30
N GLN A 224 -15.39 -24.41 -18.15
CA GLN A 224 -14.42 -24.49 -19.25
C GLN A 224 -14.53 -23.32 -20.25
N GLY A 225 -15.71 -22.67 -20.33
CA GLY A 225 -15.96 -21.50 -21.18
C GLY A 225 -15.62 -20.16 -20.54
N LEU A 226 -15.23 -20.12 -19.26
CA LEU A 226 -15.02 -18.85 -18.54
C LEU A 226 -13.84 -18.05 -19.09
N ALA A 227 -12.69 -18.69 -19.34
CA ALA A 227 -11.52 -18.01 -19.90
C ALA A 227 -11.75 -17.50 -21.34
N PRO A 228 -12.31 -18.29 -22.29
CA PRO A 228 -12.75 -17.77 -23.59
C PRO A 228 -13.67 -16.54 -23.48
N ARG A 229 -14.68 -16.60 -22.62
CA ARG A 229 -15.62 -15.50 -22.41
C ARG A 229 -14.94 -14.23 -21.88
N ILE A 230 -14.03 -14.36 -20.92
CA ILE A 230 -13.26 -13.21 -20.41
C ILE A 230 -12.43 -12.57 -21.53
N ARG A 231 -11.78 -13.38 -22.38
CA ARG A 231 -11.01 -12.87 -23.53
C ARG A 231 -11.87 -12.07 -24.49
N GLU A 232 -13.05 -12.59 -24.81
CA GLU A 232 -14.03 -11.93 -25.67
C GLU A 232 -14.56 -10.64 -25.03
N ASP A 233 -14.99 -10.69 -23.77
CA ASP A 233 -15.53 -9.53 -23.05
C ASP A 233 -14.53 -8.38 -22.96
N PHE A 234 -13.22 -8.69 -22.92
CA PHE A 234 -12.14 -7.70 -22.82
C PHE A 234 -11.47 -7.35 -24.14
N ASP A 235 -11.68 -8.14 -25.20
CA ASP A 235 -10.97 -8.06 -26.49
C ASP A 235 -9.45 -8.13 -26.30
N VAL A 236 -8.98 -9.18 -25.62
CA VAL A 236 -7.56 -9.40 -25.28
C VAL A 236 -6.97 -10.62 -25.97
N SER A 237 -5.72 -10.49 -26.42
CA SER A 237 -4.90 -11.51 -27.04
C SER A 237 -4.22 -12.42 -26.02
N GLN A 238 -3.52 -13.48 -26.45
CA GLN A 238 -2.80 -14.39 -25.54
C GLN A 238 -1.62 -13.73 -24.82
N ASP A 239 -1.04 -12.69 -25.41
CA ASP A 239 0.13 -11.99 -24.88
C ASP A 239 -0.24 -10.87 -23.90
N ASP A 240 -1.54 -10.59 -23.76
CA ASP A 240 -2.06 -9.59 -22.83
C ASP A 240 -2.14 -10.11 -21.40
N VAL A 241 -2.47 -9.19 -20.49
CA VAL A 241 -2.63 -9.46 -19.06
C VAL A 241 -3.97 -8.93 -18.58
N VAL A 242 -4.63 -9.70 -17.71
CA VAL A 242 -5.84 -9.28 -16.99
C VAL A 242 -5.63 -9.35 -15.49
N VAL A 243 -6.43 -8.60 -14.72
CA VAL A 243 -6.35 -8.61 -13.26
C VAL A 243 -7.62 -9.21 -12.68
N LEU A 244 -7.48 -10.31 -11.92
CA LEU A 244 -8.57 -10.98 -11.21
C LEU A 244 -8.62 -10.43 -9.79
N LYS A 245 -9.79 -9.99 -9.31
CA LYS A 245 -9.94 -9.42 -7.96
C LYS A 245 -11.18 -9.93 -7.25
N LEU A 246 -11.02 -10.24 -5.96
CA LEU A 246 -12.15 -10.37 -5.05
C LEU A 246 -12.77 -9.00 -4.75
N VAL A 247 -14.10 -8.93 -4.82
CA VAL A 247 -14.84 -7.66 -4.75
C VAL A 247 -14.80 -7.02 -3.37
N ASN A 248 -14.81 -7.84 -2.32
CA ASN A 248 -14.98 -7.48 -0.91
C ASN A 248 -13.70 -7.65 -0.07
N ARG A 249 -12.54 -7.73 -0.71
CA ARG A 249 -11.23 -7.78 -0.03
C ARG A 249 -10.46 -6.49 -0.31
N THR A 250 -9.56 -6.11 0.58
CA THR A 250 -8.74 -4.90 0.44
C THR A 250 -7.26 -5.26 0.59
N ARG A 251 -6.36 -4.30 0.36
CA ARG A 251 -4.91 -4.45 0.58
C ARG A 251 -4.28 -5.57 -0.28
N GLY A 252 -4.69 -5.70 -1.53
CA GLY A 252 -4.14 -6.70 -2.45
C GLY A 252 -4.62 -8.14 -2.21
N ALA A 253 -5.31 -8.42 -1.11
CA ALA A 253 -5.80 -9.78 -0.83
C ALA A 253 -6.80 -10.25 -1.90
N GLY A 254 -6.47 -11.36 -2.55
CA GLY A 254 -7.21 -11.93 -3.67
C GLY A 254 -7.07 -11.17 -4.98
N VAL A 255 -5.99 -10.41 -5.18
CA VAL A 255 -5.63 -9.78 -6.46
C VAL A 255 -4.63 -10.67 -7.18
N VAL A 256 -4.93 -11.06 -8.43
CA VAL A 256 -4.04 -11.89 -9.25
C VAL A 256 -3.86 -11.21 -10.61
N VAL A 257 -2.63 -10.81 -10.93
CA VAL A 257 -2.24 -10.35 -12.27
C VAL A 257 -1.94 -11.59 -13.10
N CYS A 258 -2.75 -11.84 -14.13
CA CYS A 258 -2.76 -13.11 -14.86
C CYS A 258 -2.48 -12.87 -16.36
N PRO A 259 -1.38 -13.44 -16.91
CA PRO A 259 -1.23 -13.56 -18.35
C PRO A 259 -2.44 -14.28 -18.96
N VAL A 260 -2.92 -13.80 -20.10
CA VAL A 260 -4.11 -14.37 -20.74
C VAL A 260 -3.86 -15.80 -21.22
N ALA A 261 -2.62 -16.15 -21.59
CA ALA A 261 -2.21 -17.52 -21.90
C ALA A 261 -2.44 -18.51 -20.74
N ASP A 262 -2.28 -18.05 -19.48
CA ASP A 262 -2.42 -18.89 -18.29
C ASP A 262 -3.81 -18.80 -17.64
N LEU A 263 -4.72 -17.99 -18.21
CA LEU A 263 -5.98 -17.60 -17.58
C LEU A 263 -6.86 -18.79 -17.22
N ASP A 264 -6.99 -19.80 -18.08
CA ASP A 264 -7.80 -20.99 -17.78
C ASP A 264 -7.25 -21.79 -16.59
N VAL A 265 -5.93 -21.99 -16.56
CA VAL A 265 -5.25 -22.74 -15.49
C VAL A 265 -5.38 -21.99 -14.17
N VAL A 266 -5.15 -20.68 -14.16
CA VAL A 266 -5.26 -19.84 -12.97
C VAL A 266 -6.70 -19.80 -12.46
N LEU A 267 -7.69 -19.59 -13.33
CA LEU A 267 -9.11 -19.61 -12.93
C LEU A 267 -9.51 -20.95 -12.33
N ARG A 268 -9.08 -22.07 -12.93
CA ARG A 268 -9.36 -23.41 -12.40
C ARG A 268 -8.83 -23.57 -10.97
N ARG A 269 -7.59 -23.12 -10.72
CA ARG A 269 -6.95 -23.16 -9.39
C ARG A 269 -7.67 -22.29 -8.36
N LEU A 270 -7.99 -21.05 -8.73
CA LEU A 270 -8.65 -20.09 -7.82
C LEU A 270 -10.09 -20.47 -7.49
N LEU A 271 -10.81 -21.07 -8.44
CA LEU A 271 -12.25 -21.34 -8.35
C LEU A 271 -12.61 -22.79 -8.03
N THR A 272 -11.62 -23.70 -8.00
CA THR A 272 -11.81 -25.12 -7.68
C THR A 272 -10.91 -25.47 -6.49
N PRO A 273 -11.28 -25.07 -5.25
CA PRO A 273 -10.48 -25.39 -4.08
C PRO A 273 -10.31 -26.91 -3.96
N PRO A 274 -9.13 -27.40 -3.56
CA PRO A 274 -8.98 -28.80 -3.21
C PRO A 274 -9.91 -29.14 -2.03
N VAL A 275 -10.31 -30.40 -1.92
CA VAL A 275 -11.24 -30.87 -0.90
C VAL A 275 -10.68 -32.09 -0.19
N GLY A 276 -11.09 -32.29 1.07
CA GLY A 276 -10.70 -33.46 1.86
C GLY A 276 -9.18 -33.58 2.02
N PRO A 277 -8.60 -34.78 1.86
CA PRO A 277 -7.17 -35.03 2.10
C PRO A 277 -6.22 -34.12 1.31
N ASP A 278 -6.58 -33.76 0.08
CA ASP A 278 -5.74 -32.90 -0.78
C ASP A 278 -5.60 -31.48 -0.19
N PHE A 279 -6.66 -30.96 0.42
CA PHE A 279 -6.63 -29.67 1.09
C PHE A 279 -5.83 -29.75 2.40
N ASP A 280 -5.98 -30.83 3.16
CA ASP A 280 -5.21 -31.05 4.39
C ASP A 280 -3.71 -31.20 4.10
N ASP A 281 -3.34 -31.87 3.02
CA ASP A 281 -1.96 -31.99 2.55
C ASP A 281 -1.41 -30.65 2.07
N TRP A 282 -2.22 -29.84 1.39
CA TRP A 282 -1.85 -28.48 1.02
C TRP A 282 -1.60 -27.61 2.26
N LEU A 283 -2.49 -27.65 3.26
CA LEU A 283 -2.36 -26.91 4.51
C LEU A 283 -1.10 -27.34 5.28
N ARG A 284 -0.83 -28.65 5.37
CA ARG A 284 0.36 -29.19 6.03
C ARG A 284 1.65 -28.74 5.34
N ARG A 285 1.71 -28.82 4.00
CA ARG A 285 2.86 -28.32 3.23
C ARG A 285 3.09 -26.84 3.48
N ARG A 286 2.03 -26.03 3.48
CA ARG A 286 2.14 -24.59 3.74
C ARG A 286 2.59 -24.31 5.18
N ALA A 287 2.06 -25.03 6.16
CA ALA A 287 2.47 -24.89 7.57
C ALA A 287 3.91 -25.33 7.82
N SER A 288 4.46 -26.22 6.99
CA SER A 288 5.86 -26.66 7.08
C SER A 288 6.86 -25.70 6.44
N LEU A 289 6.39 -24.75 5.62
CA LEU A 289 7.25 -23.71 5.09
C LEU A 289 7.43 -22.64 6.16
N ASP A 290 8.66 -22.30 6.50
CA ASP A 290 8.92 -21.16 7.37
C ASP A 290 8.46 -19.90 6.64
N VAL A 291 7.43 -19.27 7.19
CA VAL A 291 6.83 -18.05 6.62
C VAL A 291 7.87 -16.92 6.55
N LEU A 292 8.91 -16.98 7.39
CA LEU A 292 9.99 -16.01 7.41
C LEU A 292 11.03 -16.24 6.30
N ASP A 293 11.13 -17.47 5.78
CA ASP A 293 12.07 -17.83 4.71
C ASP A 293 11.46 -17.67 3.31
N GLN A 294 10.15 -17.40 3.21
CA GLN A 294 9.52 -17.15 1.93
C GLN A 294 9.85 -15.74 1.44
N ASP A 295 10.34 -15.68 0.20
CA ASP A 295 10.52 -14.42 -0.49
C ASP A 295 9.16 -13.80 -0.82
N PHE A 296 8.74 -12.86 0.05
CA PHE A 296 7.52 -12.06 -0.11
C PHE A 296 7.54 -11.19 -1.38
N SER A 297 8.68 -11.03 -2.05
CA SER A 297 8.76 -10.24 -3.30
C SER A 297 7.97 -10.89 -4.44
N SER A 298 7.72 -12.19 -4.35
CA SER A 298 6.70 -12.87 -5.16
C SER A 298 5.49 -13.12 -4.25
N GLU A 299 4.45 -12.28 -4.34
CA GLU A 299 3.12 -12.65 -3.84
C GLU A 299 2.70 -13.93 -4.58
N SER A 300 3.04 -15.07 -4.01
CA SER A 300 2.90 -16.33 -4.70
C SER A 300 1.41 -16.54 -4.97
N LEU A 301 1.07 -17.05 -6.15
CA LEU A 301 -0.30 -17.40 -6.50
C LEU A 301 -0.97 -18.25 -5.40
N ALA A 302 -0.18 -19.04 -4.65
CA ALA A 302 -0.63 -19.82 -3.50
C ALA A 302 -1.19 -18.98 -2.33
N GLU A 303 -0.64 -17.80 -2.04
CA GLU A 303 -1.25 -16.89 -1.05
C GLU A 303 -2.59 -16.37 -1.53
N GLN A 304 -2.66 -15.96 -2.79
CA GLN A 304 -3.90 -15.46 -3.37
C GLN A 304 -4.97 -16.56 -3.41
N GLU A 305 -4.63 -17.81 -3.74
CA GLU A 305 -5.53 -18.96 -3.66
C GLU A 305 -6.27 -19.06 -2.31
N LEU A 306 -5.57 -18.90 -1.19
CA LEU A 306 -6.20 -18.96 0.13
C LEU A 306 -7.23 -17.86 0.34
N HIS A 307 -6.96 -16.64 -0.14
CA HIS A 307 -7.92 -15.55 -0.10
C HIS A 307 -9.16 -15.85 -0.94
N TRP A 308 -8.99 -16.48 -2.10
CA TRP A 308 -10.09 -16.89 -2.97
C TRP A 308 -10.94 -18.00 -2.36
N TRP A 309 -10.32 -19.04 -1.83
CA TRP A 309 -11.02 -20.18 -1.24
C TRP A 309 -11.73 -19.83 0.06
N SER A 310 -11.16 -18.94 0.87
CA SER A 310 -11.75 -18.49 2.15
C SER A 310 -12.77 -17.36 2.02
N ASN A 311 -12.96 -16.80 0.83
CA ASN A 311 -13.93 -15.73 0.64
C ASN A 311 -15.33 -16.31 0.49
N GLU A 312 -16.37 -15.60 0.91
CA GLU A 312 -17.77 -16.03 0.75
C GLU A 312 -18.49 -15.30 -0.39
N CYS A 313 -17.89 -14.23 -0.94
CA CYS A 313 -18.50 -13.46 -2.02
C CYS A 313 -18.70 -14.32 -3.28
N PRO A 314 -19.93 -14.46 -3.81
CA PRO A 314 -20.23 -15.35 -4.93
C PRO A 314 -19.78 -14.76 -6.28
N ILE A 315 -19.22 -13.57 -6.28
CA ILE A 315 -18.75 -12.87 -7.47
C ILE A 315 -17.30 -12.44 -7.30
N PHE A 316 -16.58 -12.40 -8.41
CA PHE A 316 -15.30 -11.73 -8.52
C PHE A 316 -15.35 -10.78 -9.72
N VAL A 317 -14.37 -9.90 -9.83
CA VAL A 317 -14.24 -9.01 -10.99
C VAL A 317 -12.97 -9.33 -11.76
N VAL A 318 -13.06 -9.24 -13.08
CA VAL A 318 -11.90 -9.14 -13.95
C VAL A 318 -11.77 -7.68 -14.34
N GLU A 319 -10.55 -7.19 -14.37
CA GLU A 319 -10.20 -5.84 -14.81
C GLU A 319 -9.14 -5.86 -15.90
N GLN A 320 -9.19 -4.85 -16.76
CA GLN A 320 -8.11 -4.52 -17.68
C GLN A 320 -6.86 -4.18 -16.86
N ALA A 321 -5.71 -4.76 -17.22
CA ALA A 321 -4.44 -4.35 -16.63
C ALA A 321 -4.10 -2.93 -17.07
N CYS A 322 -3.80 -2.07 -16.09
CA CYS A 322 -3.33 -0.71 -16.33
C CYS A 322 -1.90 -0.59 -15.83
N SER A 323 -1.03 -0.04 -16.68
CA SER A 323 0.35 0.29 -16.33
C SER A 323 0.52 1.80 -16.21
N SER A 324 1.48 2.21 -15.40
CA SER A 324 2.02 3.56 -15.40
C SER A 324 3.25 3.60 -16.31
N LEU A 325 3.69 4.81 -16.69
CA LEU A 325 5.07 4.97 -17.12
C LEU A 325 5.97 4.45 -15.99
N PRO A 326 6.90 3.52 -16.29
CA PRO A 326 7.78 3.06 -15.26
C PRO A 326 8.60 4.21 -14.69
N VAL A 327 8.67 4.25 -13.36
CA VAL A 327 9.49 5.24 -12.66
C VAL A 327 10.84 4.59 -12.45
N PRO A 328 11.94 5.14 -12.98
CA PRO A 328 13.26 4.62 -12.68
C PRO A 328 13.44 4.63 -11.16
N LEU A 329 13.68 3.44 -10.57
CA LEU A 329 14.11 3.34 -9.20
C LEU A 329 15.56 3.83 -9.20
N GLY A 330 15.75 5.15 -9.12
CA GLY A 330 17.08 5.71 -9.25
C GLY A 330 18.04 5.04 -8.26
N GLU A 331 19.10 4.42 -8.77
CA GLU A 331 20.31 4.10 -8.00
C GLU A 331 21.01 5.42 -7.67
N GLY A 332 20.47 6.22 -6.74
CA GLY A 332 21.10 7.47 -6.31
C GLY A 332 21.62 8.36 -7.45
N GLY A 333 20.91 8.40 -8.58
CA GLY A 333 21.39 9.04 -9.81
C GLY A 333 21.49 10.56 -9.68
N GLY A 334 22.68 11.03 -9.35
CA GLY A 334 23.15 12.34 -9.79
C GLY A 334 23.16 12.35 -11.31
N GLY A 335 22.36 13.24 -11.89
CA GLY A 335 22.30 13.48 -13.32
C GLY A 335 22.00 14.95 -13.55
N GLU A 336 23.06 15.70 -13.81
CA GLU A 336 23.04 17.07 -14.32
C GLU A 336 22.07 17.20 -15.50
N THR A 337 21.23 18.24 -15.43
CA THR A 337 21.11 19.15 -16.56
C THR A 337 21.23 20.56 -16.00
N ASP A 338 22.42 21.12 -16.15
CA ASP A 338 22.62 22.56 -16.32
C ASP A 338 21.77 23.05 -17.49
N GLY A 339 21.17 24.23 -17.32
CA GLY A 339 20.40 24.86 -18.38
C GLY A 339 19.43 25.91 -17.88
N HIS A 340 19.89 26.84 -17.05
CA HIS A 340 19.22 28.13 -16.91
C HIS A 340 19.16 28.80 -18.29
N SER A 341 17.97 28.93 -18.87
CA SER A 341 17.62 30.05 -19.74
C SER A 341 16.31 30.63 -19.24
N GLU A 342 16.43 31.65 -18.40
CA GLU A 342 15.43 32.72 -18.38
C GLU A 342 15.33 33.27 -19.80
N HIS A 343 14.13 33.38 -20.36
CA HIS A 343 13.77 34.51 -21.20
C HIS A 343 12.25 34.61 -21.34
N GLU A 344 11.74 35.69 -20.77
CA GLU A 344 10.83 36.66 -21.39
C GLU A 344 10.33 36.31 -22.81
N ALA A 345 9.00 36.34 -22.97
CA ALA A 345 8.37 36.67 -24.25
C ALA A 345 8.80 38.09 -24.67
N PRO A 346 8.92 38.46 -25.98
CA PRO A 346 7.87 38.19 -26.97
C PRO A 346 8.30 37.99 -28.44
N GLY A 347 7.42 37.33 -29.21
CA GLY A 347 7.08 37.73 -30.58
C GLY A 347 7.92 37.23 -31.76
N ALA A 348 7.20 37.09 -32.88
CA ALA A 348 7.63 36.94 -34.27
C ALA A 348 7.75 35.53 -34.87
N GLU A 349 6.98 35.39 -35.95
CA GLU A 349 6.81 34.30 -36.91
C GLU A 349 8.10 34.00 -37.68
N CYS A 350 8.31 32.74 -38.11
CA CYS A 350 8.48 32.37 -39.53
C CYS A 350 8.74 30.87 -39.75
N ASN A 351 8.29 30.42 -40.92
CA ASN A 351 8.28 29.07 -41.49
C ASN A 351 9.67 28.43 -41.70
N GLY A 352 9.70 27.11 -41.86
CA GLY A 352 10.76 26.45 -42.64
C GLY A 352 10.93 24.95 -42.35
N ASP A 353 10.54 24.13 -43.33
CA ASP A 353 10.76 22.69 -43.43
C ASP A 353 12.25 22.27 -43.27
N ALA A 354 12.48 21.04 -42.79
CA ALA A 354 13.12 19.96 -43.57
C ALA A 354 13.88 18.92 -42.72
N GLU A 355 13.64 17.67 -43.13
CA GLU A 355 14.30 16.41 -42.84
C GLU A 355 15.84 16.42 -42.60
N ARG A 356 16.30 15.49 -41.73
CA ARG A 356 17.27 14.39 -41.99
C ARG A 356 18.19 14.15 -40.79
N GLY A 357 18.45 12.86 -40.53
CA GLY A 357 19.69 12.46 -39.87
C GLY A 357 19.61 11.31 -38.88
N ARG A 358 19.21 10.11 -39.34
CA ARG A 358 19.65 8.87 -38.70
C ARG A 358 21.15 8.70 -38.93
N ALA A 359 21.93 8.50 -37.87
CA ALA A 359 23.19 7.77 -37.93
C ALA A 359 23.52 7.16 -36.56
N ALA A 360 23.85 5.88 -36.62
CA ALA A 360 24.17 4.96 -35.55
C ALA A 360 25.25 5.46 -34.58
N ARG A 361 25.06 5.12 -33.31
CA ARG A 361 26.16 4.78 -32.39
C ARG A 361 25.74 3.56 -31.57
N ASP A 362 26.09 2.40 -32.10
CA ASP A 362 26.26 1.18 -31.32
C ASP A 362 27.51 1.39 -30.46
N GLY A 363 27.28 1.58 -29.17
CA GLY A 363 28.30 1.59 -28.14
C GLY A 363 27.73 0.77 -26.99
N ASP A 364 28.14 -0.48 -26.90
CA ASP A 364 27.83 -1.43 -25.83
C ASP A 364 28.36 -0.87 -24.50
N ALA A 365 27.54 -0.05 -23.86
CA ALA A 365 27.61 0.16 -22.42
C ALA A 365 26.65 -0.86 -21.81
N GLU A 366 27.19 -1.98 -21.32
CA GLU A 366 26.55 -2.81 -20.28
C GLU A 366 26.46 -1.96 -18.99
N GLY A 367 25.65 -0.91 -19.02
CA GLY A 367 25.21 -0.21 -17.83
C GLY A 367 24.19 -1.10 -17.14
N ALA A 368 24.39 -1.36 -15.85
CA ALA A 368 23.44 -2.06 -15.00
C ALA A 368 22.03 -1.54 -15.31
N ALA A 369 21.20 -2.40 -15.90
CA ALA A 369 19.82 -2.06 -16.22
C ALA A 369 19.09 -1.86 -14.89
N GLY A 370 19.05 -0.60 -14.43
CA GLY A 370 18.40 -0.24 -13.18
C GLY A 370 16.98 -0.78 -13.18
N GLU A 371 16.57 -1.34 -12.04
CA GLU A 371 15.26 -1.96 -11.91
C GLU A 371 14.15 -0.96 -12.25
N VAL A 372 13.30 -1.37 -13.20
CA VAL A 372 12.21 -0.56 -13.72
C VAL A 372 10.92 -0.98 -13.01
N PHE A 373 10.28 -0.06 -12.29
CA PHE A 373 9.09 -0.36 -11.51
C PHE A 373 7.84 0.34 -12.04
N ASP A 374 6.78 -0.45 -12.24
CA ASP A 374 5.45 0.06 -12.60
C ASP A 374 4.72 0.63 -11.36
N GLY A 375 5.05 1.88 -11.08
CA GLY A 375 4.53 2.65 -9.95
C GLY A 375 3.01 2.74 -9.88
N THR A 376 2.48 2.66 -8.67
CA THR A 376 1.12 3.13 -8.36
C THR A 376 1.23 4.39 -7.52
N MET A 377 0.63 5.48 -7.98
CA MET A 377 0.59 6.73 -7.21
C MET A 377 -0.60 6.70 -6.26
N ARG A 378 -0.36 6.96 -4.98
CA ARG A 378 -1.43 7.14 -3.99
C ARG A 378 -1.67 8.63 -3.79
N VAL A 379 -2.90 9.08 -4.00
CA VAL A 379 -3.31 10.48 -3.80
C VAL A 379 -4.35 10.54 -2.69
N ALA A 380 -4.29 11.57 -1.87
CA ALA A 380 -5.24 11.81 -0.79
C ALA A 380 -6.00 13.12 -0.98
N PHE A 381 -7.26 13.12 -0.57
CA PHE A 381 -8.15 14.27 -0.70
C PHE A 381 -9.12 14.37 0.48
N ALA A 382 -9.62 15.57 0.75
CA ALA A 382 -10.70 15.84 1.69
C ALA A 382 -11.91 16.45 0.97
N LEU A 383 -13.10 16.10 1.42
CA LEU A 383 -14.35 16.75 1.05
C LEU A 383 -14.80 17.65 2.19
N THR A 384 -14.96 18.93 1.91
CA THR A 384 -15.42 19.94 2.87
C THR A 384 -16.74 20.54 2.40
N ALA A 385 -17.66 20.78 3.32
CA ALA A 385 -18.82 21.64 3.02
C ALA A 385 -18.42 23.11 3.26
N PRO A 386 -18.66 24.01 2.29
CA PRO A 386 -18.59 25.44 2.54
C PRO A 386 -19.64 25.81 3.58
N ALA A 387 -19.27 26.66 4.54
CA ALA A 387 -20.17 27.10 5.61
C ALA A 387 -21.42 27.84 5.09
N THR A 388 -21.36 28.36 3.86
CA THR A 388 -22.36 29.25 3.28
C THR A 388 -23.15 28.66 2.12
N ASP A 389 -22.73 27.51 1.57
CA ASP A 389 -23.33 26.96 0.34
C ASP A 389 -23.92 25.56 0.60
N GLN A 390 -25.25 25.53 0.73
CA GLN A 390 -26.00 24.29 0.94
C GLN A 390 -26.04 23.48 -0.36
N GLY A 391 -25.01 22.67 -0.60
CA GLY A 391 -25.08 21.57 -1.57
C GLY A 391 -23.83 21.34 -2.42
N LEU A 392 -22.84 22.22 -2.40
CA LEU A 392 -21.60 22.04 -3.16
C LEU A 392 -20.46 21.63 -2.24
N TYR A 393 -19.99 20.38 -2.38
CA TYR A 393 -18.78 19.94 -1.68
C TYR A 393 -17.55 20.48 -2.41
N ARG A 394 -16.56 20.95 -1.64
CA ARG A 394 -15.23 21.30 -2.17
C ARG A 394 -14.27 20.13 -1.94
N VAL A 395 -13.57 19.73 -3.00
CA VAL A 395 -12.47 18.78 -2.93
C VAL A 395 -11.19 19.55 -2.62
N GLN A 396 -10.45 19.11 -1.61
CA GLN A 396 -9.12 19.64 -1.27
C GLN A 396 -8.09 18.54 -1.43
N TRP A 397 -7.01 18.83 -2.16
CA TRP A 397 -5.89 17.92 -2.32
C TRP A 397 -5.01 17.96 -1.07
N LEU A 398 -4.70 16.79 -0.50
CA LEU A 398 -3.91 16.65 0.73
C LEU A 398 -2.45 16.24 0.47
N GLY A 399 -2.14 15.81 -0.75
CA GLY A 399 -0.83 15.30 -1.14
C GLY A 399 -0.93 14.00 -1.93
N GLY A 400 0.22 13.52 -2.41
CA GLY A 400 0.33 12.24 -3.08
C GLY A 400 1.77 11.72 -3.05
N TYR A 401 1.94 10.41 -3.23
CA TYR A 401 3.25 9.78 -3.28
C TYR A 401 3.21 8.51 -4.14
N TRP A 402 4.36 8.13 -4.67
CA TRP A 402 4.53 6.87 -5.38
C TRP A 402 4.72 5.73 -4.37
N LYS A 403 3.92 4.66 -4.49
CA LYS A 403 4.15 3.45 -3.72
C LYS A 403 5.29 2.68 -4.33
N HIS A 404 6.48 2.79 -3.76
CA HIS A 404 7.61 1.96 -4.15
C HIS A 404 7.55 0.60 -3.45
N PRO A 405 8.10 -0.47 -4.05
CA PRO A 405 8.29 -1.72 -3.33
C PRO A 405 9.17 -1.45 -2.10
N ALA A 406 8.97 -2.21 -1.02
CA ALA A 406 9.88 -2.15 0.10
C ALA A 406 11.28 -2.50 -0.41
N ARG A 407 12.26 -1.64 -0.14
CA ARG A 407 13.65 -1.97 -0.47
C ARG A 407 14.02 -3.24 0.33
N PRO A 408 14.65 -4.24 -0.30
CA PRO A 408 15.09 -5.44 0.38
C PRO A 408 16.05 -5.14 1.54
#